data_AF-L8WWB0-F1
#
_entry.id   AF-L8WWB0-F1
#
_cell.length_a   1.000
_cell.length_b   1.000
_cell.length_c   1.000
_cell.angle_alpha   90.00
_cell.angle_beta   90.00
_cell.angle_gamma   90.00
#
_symmetry.space_group_name_H-M   'P 1'
#
loop_
_entity.id
_entity.type
_entity.pdbx_description
1 polymer ?
#
loop_
_entity_poly.entity_id
_entity_poly.type
_entity_poly.pdbx_seq_one_letter_code
_entity_poly.pdbx_strand_id
1 'polypeptide(L)'
;MELLGWLGKGSASQTNPIWPSVPYEFVFDYIAESLEPISTLAGPSVVPSKTFDQVHGTQYDIILVPGGTYSHRKADMVHQLISCALNTAAGRVAGEVSPTIVNFVKNQNPGLKYLLSVCTGAWIVANAGVLEGKNATTNKAAFMRIKVGLTTTNINWIPKARWVVDGNTWTSSGVSAGTDMAHAFMEFLVGDNFTKVARNIVEWRAAEQGDDPFAHEWGLA
;
A
#
# COMPACT_ATOMS: atom_id res chain seq x y z
N MET A 1 7.28 17.11 -23.03
CA MET A 1 8.44 17.13 -22.12
C MET A 1 8.91 15.69 -22.04
N GLU A 2 10.10 15.38 -22.58
CA GLU A 2 10.66 14.03 -22.53
C GLU A 2 11.43 13.88 -21.22
N LEU A 3 11.02 12.92 -20.39
CA LEU A 3 11.88 12.36 -19.36
C LEU A 3 12.82 11.37 -20.06
N LEU A 4 14.10 11.32 -19.64
CA LEU A 4 15.12 10.46 -20.26
C LEU A 4 14.57 9.06 -20.58
N GLY A 5 14.62 8.68 -21.86
CA GLY A 5 14.16 7.38 -22.37
C GLY A 5 12.64 7.26 -22.56
N TRP A 6 12.06 7.88 -23.58
CA TRP A 6 10.68 7.64 -24.09
C TRP A 6 9.51 7.70 -23.07
N LEU A 7 9.76 8.13 -21.83
CA LEU A 7 8.81 8.18 -20.70
C LEU A 7 7.94 9.45 -20.72
N GLY A 8 7.39 9.81 -21.88
CA GLY A 8 6.40 10.87 -22.02
C GLY A 8 4.96 10.36 -21.90
N LYS A 9 4.04 11.17 -21.36
CA LYS A 9 2.59 10.91 -21.46
C LYS A 9 2.20 10.84 -22.95
N GLY A 10 1.81 9.66 -23.43
CA GLY A 10 1.22 9.46 -24.76
C GLY A 10 2.07 8.69 -25.78
N SER A 11 3.25 8.18 -25.44
CA SER A 11 4.10 7.52 -26.45
C SER A 11 3.66 6.09 -26.84
N ALA A 12 2.79 5.44 -26.06
CA ALA A 12 2.48 4.00 -26.27
C ALA A 12 1.01 3.64 -26.51
N SER A 13 0.03 4.45 -26.08
CA SER A 13 -1.30 3.91 -25.71
C SER A 13 -2.47 4.18 -26.65
N GLN A 14 -2.27 4.70 -27.87
CA GLN A 14 -3.42 4.88 -28.79
C GLN A 14 -3.30 4.19 -30.16
N THR A 15 -2.16 3.60 -30.50
CA THR A 15 -1.95 2.98 -31.83
C THR A 15 -1.20 1.65 -31.82
N ASN A 16 -0.79 1.14 -30.66
CA ASN A 16 0.02 -0.08 -30.60
C ASN A 16 -0.87 -1.34 -30.43
N PRO A 17 -0.92 -2.24 -31.44
CA PRO A 17 -1.78 -3.43 -31.44
C PRO A 17 -1.41 -4.48 -30.38
N ILE A 18 -0.30 -4.28 -29.65
CA ILE A 18 0.14 -5.17 -28.56
C ILE A 18 -0.72 -4.99 -27.31
N TRP A 19 -1.35 -3.82 -27.10
CA TRP A 19 -2.15 -3.53 -25.91
C TRP A 19 -3.61 -3.94 -26.08
N PRO A 20 -4.12 -4.90 -25.28
CA PRO A 20 -5.55 -5.18 -25.24
C PRO A 20 -6.33 -3.96 -24.75
N SER A 21 -7.56 -3.79 -25.25
CA SER A 21 -8.46 -2.76 -24.73
C SER A 21 -8.78 -3.03 -23.25
N VAL A 22 -8.53 -2.04 -22.39
CA VAL A 22 -8.96 -2.07 -20.99
C VAL A 22 -10.22 -1.24 -20.82
N PRO A 23 -11.20 -1.67 -20.00
CA PRO A 23 -12.45 -0.95 -19.81
C PRO A 23 -12.32 0.26 -18.87
N TYR A 24 -11.12 0.50 -18.31
CA TYR A 24 -10.87 1.53 -17.30
C TYR A 24 -9.69 2.42 -17.69
N GLU A 25 -9.81 3.69 -17.38
CA GLU A 25 -8.71 4.65 -17.34
C GLU A 25 -8.36 4.92 -15.88
N PHE A 26 -7.08 4.74 -15.51
CA PHE A 26 -6.61 5.06 -14.16
C PHE A 26 -6.07 6.49 -14.12
N VAL A 27 -6.71 7.33 -13.30
CA VAL A 27 -6.22 8.66 -12.96
C VAL A 27 -5.62 8.60 -11.56
N PHE A 28 -4.33 8.91 -11.44
CA PHE A 28 -3.61 8.84 -10.18
C PHE A 28 -3.46 10.21 -9.54
N ASP A 29 -3.92 10.33 -8.30
CA ASP A 29 -3.59 11.43 -7.41
C ASP A 29 -2.66 10.95 -6.29
N TYR A 30 -1.59 11.70 -6.04
CA TYR A 30 -0.71 11.54 -4.89
C TYR A 30 -1.12 12.60 -3.87
N ILE A 31 -1.78 12.16 -2.79
CA ILE A 31 -2.42 13.04 -1.82
C ILE A 31 -1.57 13.16 -0.57
N ALA A 32 -1.36 14.39 -0.09
CA ALA A 32 -0.60 14.67 1.13
C ALA A 32 -1.13 15.89 1.90
N GLU A 33 -0.48 16.27 3.00
CA GLU A 33 -0.84 17.48 3.78
C GLU A 33 -0.47 18.77 3.06
N SER A 34 0.62 18.77 2.27
CA SER A 34 1.06 19.90 1.47
C SER A 34 1.58 19.43 0.10
N LEU A 35 1.87 20.38 -0.80
CA LEU A 35 2.49 20.10 -2.10
C LEU A 35 4.03 20.10 -2.03
N GLU A 36 4.60 20.23 -0.84
CA GLU A 36 6.05 20.15 -0.66
C GLU A 36 6.55 18.73 -0.96
N PRO A 37 7.76 18.58 -1.56
CA PRO A 37 8.32 17.28 -1.84
C PRO A 37 8.45 16.41 -0.57
N ILE A 38 7.87 15.22 -0.60
CA ILE A 38 7.97 14.25 0.49
C ILE A 38 9.24 13.45 0.31
N SER A 39 10.15 13.56 1.28
CA SER A 39 11.34 12.70 1.35
C SER A 39 10.93 11.28 1.75
N THR A 40 11.17 10.32 0.87
CA THR A 40 10.95 8.90 1.19
C THR A 40 12.06 8.38 2.11
N LEU A 41 11.81 7.24 2.78
CA LEU A 41 12.80 6.60 3.65
C LEU A 41 14.10 6.27 2.88
N ALA A 42 13.93 5.76 1.66
CA ALA A 42 15.00 5.47 0.73
C ALA A 42 14.47 5.73 -0.68
N GLY A 43 15.20 6.52 -1.46
CA GLY A 43 14.86 6.83 -2.85
C GLY A 43 14.55 8.31 -3.10
N PRO A 44 13.94 8.63 -4.25
CA PRO A 44 13.66 10.00 -4.65
C PRO A 44 12.55 10.62 -3.77
N SER A 45 12.54 11.94 -3.72
CA SER A 45 11.40 12.68 -3.20
C SER A 45 10.21 12.57 -4.15
N VAL A 46 9.01 12.46 -3.59
CA VAL A 46 7.76 12.45 -4.36
C VAL A 46 7.08 13.81 -4.19
N VAL A 47 6.66 14.42 -5.30
CA VAL A 47 5.86 15.66 -5.27
C VAL A 47 4.38 15.26 -5.31
N PRO A 48 3.59 15.59 -4.26
CA PRO A 48 2.15 15.33 -4.25
C PRO A 48 1.45 16.07 -5.40
N SER A 49 0.41 15.47 -5.97
CA SER A 49 -0.43 16.13 -6.99
C SER A 49 -1.58 16.93 -6.35
N LYS A 50 -1.98 16.58 -5.13
CA LYS A 50 -3.09 17.18 -4.39
C LYS A 50 -2.83 17.21 -2.89
N THR A 51 -3.45 18.15 -2.20
CA THR A 51 -3.55 18.13 -0.73
C THR A 51 -4.87 17.53 -0.26
N PHE A 52 -4.95 17.08 1.01
CA PHE A 52 -6.21 16.63 1.62
C PHE A 52 -7.33 17.69 1.51
N ASP A 53 -7.00 18.97 1.70
CA ASP A 53 -7.96 20.08 1.57
C ASP A 53 -8.50 20.23 0.14
N GLN A 54 -7.66 20.00 -0.87
CA GLN A 54 -8.07 20.10 -2.27
C GLN A 54 -9.03 18.98 -2.71
N VAL A 55 -9.06 17.87 -1.98
CA VAL A 55 -9.83 16.67 -2.34
C VAL A 55 -10.96 16.35 -1.35
N HIS A 56 -11.26 17.26 -0.41
CA HIS A 56 -12.24 17.02 0.64
C HIS A 56 -13.65 16.64 0.12
N GLY A 57 -14.02 17.10 -1.08
CA GLY A 57 -15.29 16.80 -1.73
C GLY A 57 -15.21 15.72 -2.82
N THR A 58 -14.04 15.13 -3.03
CA THR A 58 -13.81 14.11 -4.06
C THR A 58 -13.99 12.72 -3.46
N GLN A 59 -14.87 11.90 -4.04
CA GLN A 59 -14.93 10.47 -3.73
C GLN A 59 -14.03 9.71 -4.70
N TYR A 60 -13.05 8.98 -4.16
CA TYR A 60 -12.21 8.08 -4.96
C TYR A 60 -12.87 6.70 -5.10
N ASP A 61 -12.62 6.05 -6.24
CA ASP A 61 -13.00 4.63 -6.43
C ASP A 61 -12.04 3.69 -5.70
N ILE A 62 -10.75 4.03 -5.71
CA ILE A 62 -9.67 3.19 -5.18
C ILE A 62 -8.74 4.06 -4.34
N ILE A 63 -8.37 3.58 -3.15
CA ILE A 63 -7.29 4.14 -2.34
C ILE A 63 -6.22 3.08 -2.11
N LEU A 64 -4.96 3.45 -2.30
CA LEU A 64 -3.78 2.67 -1.93
C LEU A 64 -3.03 3.37 -0.81
N VAL A 65 -2.90 2.72 0.35
CA VAL A 65 -2.14 3.24 1.50
C VAL A 65 -0.80 2.51 1.61
N PRO A 66 0.33 3.18 1.29
CA PRO A 66 1.65 2.57 1.40
C PRO A 66 2.10 2.47 2.87
N GLY A 67 3.16 1.69 3.09
CA GLY A 67 3.85 1.62 4.37
C GLY A 67 4.99 2.62 4.49
N GLY A 68 5.77 2.48 5.55
CA GLY A 68 6.86 3.37 5.92
C GLY A 68 6.95 3.56 7.43
N THR A 69 7.87 4.43 7.85
CA THR A 69 8.03 4.85 9.25
C THR A 69 7.13 6.05 9.53
N TYR A 70 6.43 6.05 10.67
CA TYR A 70 5.50 7.13 11.06
C TYR A 70 6.14 8.13 12.04
N SER A 71 7.41 8.48 11.83
CA SER A 71 8.02 9.60 12.57
C SER A 71 8.44 10.73 11.66
N HIS A 72 8.08 11.94 12.06
CA HIS A 72 8.48 13.19 11.42
C HIS A 72 9.93 13.60 11.74
N ARG A 73 10.65 12.86 12.60
CA ARG A 73 12.05 13.14 12.96
C ARG A 73 12.98 12.09 12.37
N LYS A 74 13.98 12.53 11.58
CA LYS A 74 15.01 11.66 10.98
C LYS A 74 15.71 10.74 11.99
N ALA A 75 16.00 11.24 13.20
CA ALA A 75 16.61 10.44 14.26
C ALA A 75 15.73 9.25 14.70
N ASP A 76 14.41 9.48 14.75
CA ASP A 76 13.43 8.45 15.11
C ASP A 76 13.23 7.44 13.96
N MET A 77 13.45 7.85 12.69
CA MET A 77 13.37 6.95 11.53
C MET A 77 14.49 5.90 11.54
N VAL A 78 15.73 6.30 11.82
CA VAL A 78 16.87 5.35 11.95
C VAL A 78 16.65 4.40 13.12
N HIS A 79 16.20 4.92 14.26
CA HIS A 79 15.81 4.09 15.41
C HIS A 79 14.65 3.14 15.10
N GLN A 80 13.64 3.56 14.34
CA GLN A 80 12.55 2.68 13.92
C GLN A 80 13.02 1.62 12.94
N LEU A 81 13.95 1.93 12.03
CA LEU A 81 14.53 0.93 11.13
C LEU A 81 15.37 -0.09 11.89
N ILE A 82 16.21 0.36 12.81
CA ILE A 82 17.00 -0.52 13.67
C ILE A 82 16.07 -1.35 14.56
N SER A 83 15.03 -0.77 15.15
CA SER A 83 14.05 -1.50 15.96
C SER A 83 13.26 -2.51 15.14
N CYS A 84 12.85 -2.15 13.92
CA CYS A 84 12.24 -3.09 12.97
C CYS A 84 13.21 -4.21 12.64
N ALA A 85 14.46 -3.91 12.27
CA ALA A 85 15.46 -4.91 11.88
C ALA A 85 15.94 -5.80 13.03
N LEU A 86 15.96 -5.29 14.27
CA LEU A 86 16.46 -6.00 15.45
C LEU A 86 15.37 -6.71 16.26
N ASN A 87 14.11 -6.68 15.81
CA ASN A 87 12.97 -7.30 16.50
C ASN A 87 12.86 -6.89 17.99
N THR A 88 13.27 -5.67 18.35
CA THR A 88 13.22 -5.23 19.74
C THR A 88 11.81 -4.72 20.04
N ALA A 89 11.06 -5.50 20.84
CA ALA A 89 9.76 -5.12 21.40
C ALA A 89 9.80 -3.82 22.25
N ALA A 90 10.99 -3.25 22.48
CA ALA A 90 11.21 -2.06 23.28
C ALA A 90 10.80 -0.74 22.61
N GLY A 91 10.38 -0.75 21.34
CA GLY A 91 9.84 0.44 20.66
C GLY A 91 8.36 0.65 20.95
N ARG A 92 8.01 1.20 22.12
CA ARG A 92 6.64 1.70 22.39
C ARG A 92 6.23 2.66 21.27
N VAL A 93 4.96 2.54 20.88
CA VAL A 93 4.22 3.36 19.90
C VAL A 93 4.66 3.09 18.46
N ALA A 94 3.94 2.25 17.72
CA ALA A 94 3.82 2.47 16.26
C ALA A 94 3.43 3.93 16.11
N GLY A 95 4.31 4.74 15.53
CA GLY A 95 4.27 6.21 15.64
C GLY A 95 2.87 6.76 15.45
N GLU A 96 2.55 7.84 16.17
CA GLU A 96 1.24 8.49 16.07
C GLU A 96 0.92 8.74 14.60
N VAL A 97 -0.16 8.14 14.12
CA VAL A 97 -0.61 8.35 12.74
C VAL A 97 -1.29 9.70 12.70
N SER A 98 -0.95 10.52 11.70
CA SER A 98 -1.63 11.79 11.47
C SER A 98 -3.16 11.57 11.48
N PRO A 99 -3.91 12.24 12.37
CA PRO A 99 -5.37 12.14 12.38
C PRO A 99 -5.99 12.51 11.03
N THR A 100 -5.33 13.38 10.27
CA THR A 100 -5.74 13.81 8.93
C THR A 100 -5.88 12.63 7.98
N ILE A 101 -4.86 11.76 7.87
CA ILE A 101 -4.92 10.60 6.96
C ILE A 101 -5.90 9.54 7.45
N VAL A 102 -5.98 9.32 8.77
CA VAL A 102 -6.94 8.37 9.36
C VAL A 102 -8.37 8.79 9.03
N ASN A 103 -8.69 10.07 9.25
CA ASN A 103 -10.01 10.63 8.95
C ASN A 103 -10.31 10.63 7.46
N PHE A 104 -9.32 10.96 6.61
CA PHE A 104 -9.49 10.88 5.16
C PHE A 104 -9.88 9.47 4.70
N VAL A 105 -9.11 8.44 5.10
CA VAL A 105 -9.41 7.04 4.76
C VAL A 105 -10.78 6.62 5.30
N LYS A 106 -11.09 6.96 6.56
CA LYS A 106 -12.37 6.65 7.19
C LYS A 106 -13.55 7.25 6.41
N ASN A 107 -13.42 8.50 5.98
CA ASN A 107 -14.48 9.21 5.26
C ASN A 107 -14.66 8.69 3.83
N GLN A 108 -13.61 8.22 3.19
CA GLN A 108 -13.67 7.65 1.83
C GLN A 108 -14.27 6.25 1.83
N ASN A 109 -14.01 5.46 2.88
CA ASN A 109 -14.33 4.03 2.96
C ASN A 109 -15.76 3.63 2.53
N PRO A 110 -16.84 4.34 2.91
CA PRO A 110 -18.19 3.97 2.49
C PRO A 110 -18.42 4.00 0.98
N GLY A 111 -17.66 4.81 0.23
CA GLY A 111 -17.77 4.94 -1.22
C GLY A 111 -16.65 4.24 -2.01
N LEU A 112 -15.67 3.62 -1.35
CA LEU A 112 -14.57 2.94 -2.04
C LEU A 112 -15.05 1.66 -2.71
N LYS A 113 -14.78 1.54 -4.01
CA LYS A 113 -14.87 0.26 -4.71
C LYS A 113 -13.78 -0.70 -4.23
N TYR A 114 -12.57 -0.19 -3.97
CA TYR A 114 -11.46 -0.98 -3.43
C TYR A 114 -10.55 -0.16 -2.49
N LEU A 115 -10.05 -0.82 -1.45
CA LEU A 115 -9.01 -0.29 -0.58
C LEU A 115 -7.83 -1.24 -0.55
N LEU A 116 -6.65 -0.73 -0.89
CA LEU A 116 -5.40 -1.47 -0.87
C LEU A 116 -4.50 -0.91 0.22
N SER A 117 -3.79 -1.77 0.93
CA SER A 117 -2.69 -1.35 1.80
C SER A 117 -1.48 -2.26 1.66
N VAL A 118 -0.30 -1.66 1.81
CA VAL A 118 0.98 -2.37 1.73
C VAL A 118 1.75 -2.11 3.01
N CYS A 119 2.40 -3.15 3.54
CA CYS A 119 3.34 -3.03 4.64
C CYS A 119 2.64 -2.41 5.86
N THR A 120 3.26 -1.41 6.48
CA THR A 120 2.67 -0.75 7.65
C THR A 120 1.44 0.07 7.32
N GLY A 121 1.07 0.29 6.05
CA GLY A 121 -0.19 0.97 5.67
C GLY A 121 -1.42 0.34 6.31
N ALA A 122 -1.35 -0.96 6.63
CA ALA A 122 -2.33 -1.68 7.44
C ALA A 122 -2.64 -1.01 8.79
N TRP A 123 -1.66 -0.35 9.42
CA TRP A 123 -1.80 0.40 10.67
C TRP A 123 -2.73 1.62 10.49
N ILE A 124 -2.60 2.36 9.38
CA ILE A 124 -3.45 3.51 9.08
C ILE A 124 -4.89 3.05 8.84
N VAL A 125 -5.08 2.04 7.98
CA VAL A 125 -6.42 1.59 7.60
C VAL A 125 -7.12 0.85 8.75
N ALA A 126 -6.36 0.21 9.65
CA ALA A 126 -6.88 -0.33 10.91
C ALA A 126 -7.39 0.78 11.84
N ASN A 127 -6.60 1.85 12.05
CA ASN A 127 -7.02 3.00 12.86
C ASN A 127 -8.20 3.78 12.24
N ALA A 128 -8.38 3.71 10.92
CA ALA A 128 -9.55 4.25 10.23
C ALA A 128 -10.82 3.38 10.43
N GLY A 129 -10.72 2.22 11.09
CA GLY A 129 -11.82 1.28 11.32
C GLY A 129 -12.16 0.40 10.11
N VAL A 130 -11.41 0.49 9.01
CA VAL A 130 -11.72 -0.21 7.74
C VAL A 130 -11.61 -1.73 7.88
N LEU A 131 -10.72 -2.19 8.77
CA LEU A 131 -10.39 -3.60 8.96
C LEU A 131 -11.23 -4.29 10.04
N GLU A 132 -12.13 -3.57 10.74
CA GLU A 132 -12.96 -4.18 11.77
C GLU A 132 -13.84 -5.30 11.19
N GLY A 133 -13.78 -6.48 11.82
CA GLY A 133 -14.46 -7.70 11.41
C GLY A 133 -13.84 -8.42 10.20
N LYS A 134 -12.72 -7.94 9.65
CA LYS A 134 -12.11 -8.49 8.42
C LYS A 134 -10.85 -9.29 8.68
N ASN A 135 -10.51 -10.13 7.70
CA ASN A 135 -9.20 -10.73 7.57
C ASN A 135 -8.20 -9.70 6.99
N ALA A 136 -7.01 -9.62 7.58
CA ALA A 136 -5.97 -8.70 7.10
C ALA A 136 -4.56 -9.24 7.36
N THR A 137 -3.57 -8.69 6.67
CA THR A 137 -2.15 -8.91 6.95
C THR A 137 -1.37 -7.59 6.89
N THR A 138 -0.11 -7.63 7.34
CA THR A 138 0.85 -6.52 7.27
C THR A 138 2.26 -7.12 7.14
N ASN A 139 3.29 -6.27 6.98
CA ASN A 139 4.65 -6.78 6.87
C ASN A 139 5.07 -7.52 8.15
N LYS A 140 5.94 -8.52 7.98
CA LYS A 140 6.26 -9.49 9.03
C LYS A 140 6.99 -8.85 10.20
N ALA A 141 7.89 -7.91 9.93
CA ALA A 141 8.62 -7.16 10.94
C ALA A 141 7.73 -6.31 11.85
N ALA A 142 6.66 -5.72 11.32
CA ALA A 142 5.74 -4.89 12.08
C ALA A 142 4.50 -5.64 12.59
N PHE A 143 4.34 -6.92 12.25
CA PHE A 143 3.09 -7.66 12.46
C PHE A 143 2.63 -7.64 13.93
N MET A 144 3.50 -8.08 14.85
CA MET A 144 3.15 -8.11 16.27
C MET A 144 2.95 -6.71 16.85
N ARG A 145 3.76 -5.73 16.41
CA ARG A 145 3.64 -4.33 16.85
C ARG A 145 2.30 -3.72 16.44
N ILE A 146 1.86 -3.97 15.21
CA ILE A 146 0.57 -3.50 14.69
C ILE A 146 -0.57 -4.23 15.40
N LYS A 147 -0.52 -5.56 15.48
CA LYS A 147 -1.57 -6.35 16.12
C LYS A 147 -1.78 -5.97 17.60
N VAL A 148 -0.70 -5.77 18.37
CA VAL A 148 -0.78 -5.40 19.79
C VAL A 148 -1.02 -3.91 20.02
N GLY A 149 -0.56 -3.05 19.11
CA GLY A 149 -0.66 -1.61 19.28
C GLY A 149 -2.06 -1.04 19.02
N LEU A 150 -2.93 -1.78 18.32
CA LEU A 150 -4.29 -1.35 18.03
C LEU A 150 -5.19 -1.49 19.26
N THR A 151 -6.13 -0.56 19.40
CA THR A 151 -7.15 -0.62 20.46
C THR A 151 -8.23 -1.65 20.17
N THR A 152 -8.51 -1.90 18.88
CA THR A 152 -9.45 -2.93 18.44
C THR A 152 -8.80 -4.30 18.36
N THR A 153 -9.49 -5.32 18.87
CA THR A 153 -9.12 -6.73 18.74
C THR A 153 -9.94 -7.45 17.68
N ASN A 154 -10.90 -6.77 17.05
CA ASN A 154 -11.83 -7.33 16.08
C ASN A 154 -11.23 -7.33 14.66
N ILE A 155 -9.98 -7.75 14.50
CA ILE A 155 -9.33 -7.91 13.19
C ILE A 155 -8.67 -9.29 13.17
N ASN A 156 -9.01 -10.12 12.19
CA ASN A 156 -8.39 -11.43 12.05
C ASN A 156 -7.08 -11.32 11.26
N TRP A 157 -5.98 -11.13 11.98
CA TRP A 157 -4.66 -11.00 11.38
C TRP A 157 -4.12 -12.36 10.89
N ILE A 158 -3.85 -12.49 9.59
CA ILE A 158 -3.31 -13.70 8.95
C ILE A 158 -1.78 -13.59 8.85
N PRO A 159 -1.02 -14.21 9.78
CA PRO A 159 0.42 -13.98 9.92
C PRO A 159 1.24 -14.40 8.69
N LYS A 160 0.88 -15.54 8.09
CA LYS A 160 1.63 -16.13 6.98
C LYS A 160 1.28 -15.56 5.62
N ALA A 161 0.11 -14.95 5.43
CA ALA A 161 -0.33 -14.55 4.10
C ALA A 161 0.60 -13.49 3.48
N ARG A 162 0.98 -13.63 2.21
CA ARG A 162 1.66 -12.55 1.47
C ARG A 162 0.73 -11.37 1.28
N TRP A 163 -0.51 -11.63 0.89
CA TRP A 163 -1.62 -10.67 0.94
C TRP A 163 -2.93 -11.37 1.29
N VAL A 164 -3.89 -10.59 1.78
CA VAL A 164 -5.24 -11.02 2.12
C VAL A 164 -6.24 -10.18 1.34
N VAL A 165 -7.26 -10.84 0.81
CA VAL A 165 -8.41 -10.21 0.16
C VAL A 165 -9.64 -10.53 1.00
N ASP A 166 -10.31 -9.50 1.50
CA ASP A 166 -11.57 -9.62 2.23
C ASP A 166 -12.57 -8.57 1.73
N GLY A 167 -13.53 -9.02 0.92
CA GLY A 167 -14.45 -8.15 0.19
C GLY A 167 -13.71 -7.19 -0.74
N ASN A 168 -13.91 -5.89 -0.54
CA ASN A 168 -13.23 -4.83 -1.29
C ASN A 168 -11.86 -4.44 -0.73
N THR A 169 -11.38 -5.10 0.33
CA THR A 169 -10.19 -4.71 1.07
C THR A 169 -9.04 -5.68 0.80
N TRP A 170 -7.92 -5.15 0.32
CA TRP A 170 -6.71 -5.88 -0.02
C TRP A 170 -5.57 -5.38 0.86
N THR A 171 -4.96 -6.27 1.63
CA THR A 171 -3.85 -5.93 2.53
C THR A 171 -2.66 -6.83 2.22
N SER A 172 -1.46 -6.26 2.12
CA SER A 172 -0.25 -7.03 1.80
C SER A 172 0.86 -6.83 2.82
N SER A 173 1.80 -7.77 2.79
CA SER A 173 2.96 -7.83 3.66
C SER A 173 4.04 -6.82 3.25
N GLY A 174 5.28 -7.24 3.04
CA GLY A 174 6.36 -6.35 2.63
C GLY A 174 6.24 -5.87 1.18
N VAL A 175 7.24 -5.08 0.73
CA VAL A 175 7.29 -4.47 -0.61
C VAL A 175 7.05 -5.48 -1.73
N SER A 176 7.77 -6.61 -1.74
CA SER A 176 7.62 -7.63 -2.77
C SER A 176 6.21 -8.22 -2.81
N ALA A 177 5.63 -8.52 -1.64
CA ALA A 177 4.26 -9.02 -1.53
C ALA A 177 3.23 -7.97 -1.97
N GLY A 178 3.51 -6.67 -1.75
CA GLY A 178 2.69 -5.58 -2.26
C GLY A 178 2.72 -5.47 -3.78
N THR A 179 3.87 -5.67 -4.42
CA THR A 179 3.97 -5.69 -5.88
C THR A 179 3.26 -6.91 -6.48
N ASP A 180 3.38 -8.09 -5.87
CA ASP A 180 2.62 -9.29 -6.26
C ASP A 180 1.11 -9.08 -6.11
N MET A 181 0.68 -8.49 -4.99
CA MET A 181 -0.72 -8.12 -4.75
C MET A 181 -1.21 -7.12 -5.81
N ALA A 182 -0.40 -6.14 -6.21
CA ALA A 182 -0.78 -5.18 -7.25
C ALA A 182 -0.97 -5.88 -8.61
N HIS A 183 -0.10 -6.85 -8.95
CA HIS A 183 -0.29 -7.68 -10.14
C HIS A 183 -1.59 -8.48 -10.08
N ALA A 184 -1.85 -9.18 -8.98
CA ALA A 184 -3.07 -9.94 -8.76
C ALA A 184 -4.33 -9.06 -8.78
N PHE A 185 -4.25 -7.85 -8.22
CA PHE A 185 -5.34 -6.87 -8.24
C PHE A 185 -5.64 -6.39 -9.66
N MET A 186 -4.61 -6.10 -10.46
CA MET A 186 -4.79 -5.75 -11.87
C MET A 186 -5.43 -6.92 -12.64
N GLU A 187 -5.04 -8.16 -12.38
CA GLU A 187 -5.62 -9.33 -13.05
C GLU A 187 -7.09 -9.48 -12.69
N PHE A 188 -7.42 -9.28 -11.42
CA PHE A 188 -8.80 -9.22 -10.94
C PHE A 188 -9.62 -8.10 -11.61
N LEU A 189 -9.03 -6.91 -11.82
CA LEU A 189 -9.74 -5.77 -12.41
C LEU A 189 -9.94 -5.87 -13.92
N VAL A 190 -8.90 -6.23 -14.68
CA VAL A 190 -8.91 -6.14 -16.16
C VAL A 190 -8.69 -7.46 -16.88
N GLY A 191 -8.50 -8.55 -16.14
CA GLY A 191 -8.30 -9.91 -16.67
C GLY A 191 -6.88 -10.19 -17.17
N ASP A 192 -6.59 -11.49 -17.33
CA ASP A 192 -5.26 -12.03 -17.69
C ASP A 192 -4.71 -11.46 -19.01
N ASN A 193 -5.57 -11.19 -19.99
CA ASN A 193 -5.13 -10.73 -21.32
C ASN A 193 -4.25 -9.48 -21.24
N PHE A 194 -4.69 -8.47 -20.48
CA PHE A 194 -3.91 -7.24 -20.29
C PHE A 194 -2.76 -7.47 -19.32
N THR A 195 -2.99 -8.14 -18.19
CA THR A 195 -1.98 -8.28 -17.15
C THR A 195 -0.81 -9.15 -17.55
N LYS A 196 -1.01 -10.16 -18.39
CA LYS A 196 0.07 -10.97 -18.97
C LYS A 196 0.98 -10.15 -19.87
N VAL A 197 0.41 -9.27 -20.72
CA VAL A 197 1.19 -8.35 -21.55
C VAL A 197 1.97 -7.38 -20.67
N ALA A 198 1.29 -6.73 -19.71
CA ALA A 198 1.92 -5.80 -18.78
C ALA A 198 3.08 -6.47 -18.01
N ARG A 199 2.83 -7.65 -17.42
CA ARG A 199 3.82 -8.45 -16.68
C ARG A 199 5.04 -8.79 -17.53
N ASN A 200 4.83 -9.19 -18.80
CA ASN A 200 5.93 -9.54 -19.69
C ASN A 200 6.75 -8.32 -20.11
N ILE A 201 6.12 -7.16 -20.30
CA ILE A 201 6.81 -5.90 -20.65
C ILE A 201 7.70 -5.41 -19.51
N VAL A 202 7.23 -5.52 -18.28
CA VAL A 202 8.01 -5.13 -17.10
C VAL A 202 8.88 -6.26 -16.54
N GLU A 203 8.89 -7.42 -17.23
CA GLU A 203 9.63 -8.63 -16.85
C GLU A 203 9.36 -9.09 -15.40
N TRP A 204 8.13 -8.88 -14.91
CA TRP A 204 7.77 -9.21 -13.54
C TRP A 204 7.49 -10.71 -13.37
N ARG A 205 8.14 -11.34 -12.38
CA ARG A 205 7.84 -12.72 -11.98
C ARG A 205 7.01 -12.69 -10.69
N ALA A 206 5.69 -12.74 -10.84
CA ALA A 206 4.77 -12.71 -9.71
C ALA A 206 4.85 -13.98 -8.85
N ALA A 207 4.84 -13.81 -7.53
CA ALA A 207 4.60 -14.89 -6.59
C ALA A 207 3.11 -15.07 -6.31
N GLU A 208 2.71 -16.27 -5.87
CA GLU A 208 1.33 -16.59 -5.50
C GLU A 208 0.96 -16.05 -4.10
N GLN A 209 -0.33 -16.04 -3.76
CA GLN A 209 -0.86 -15.42 -2.53
C GLN A 209 -0.37 -16.02 -1.21
N GLY A 210 0.05 -17.29 -1.24
CA GLY A 210 0.14 -18.18 -0.09
C GLY A 210 1.11 -17.77 1.02
N ASP A 211 1.84 -18.74 1.54
CA ASP A 211 2.71 -18.51 2.68
C ASP A 211 3.90 -17.62 2.30
N ASP A 212 4.02 -16.53 3.04
CA ASP A 212 5.13 -15.61 2.95
C ASP A 212 6.35 -16.25 3.65
N PRO A 213 7.44 -16.53 2.91
CA PRO A 213 8.62 -17.17 3.47
C PRO A 213 9.23 -16.35 4.62
N PHE A 214 9.01 -15.03 4.65
CA PHE A 214 9.50 -14.19 5.74
C PHE A 214 8.74 -14.40 7.05
N ALA A 215 7.58 -15.06 7.07
CA ALA A 215 6.86 -15.31 8.31
C ALA A 215 7.71 -16.11 9.32
N HIS A 216 8.51 -17.08 8.84
CA HIS A 216 9.41 -17.86 9.69
C HIS A 216 10.49 -17.01 10.36
N GLU A 217 11.11 -16.10 9.61
CA GLU A 217 12.16 -15.19 10.11
C GLU A 217 11.69 -14.30 11.27
N TRP A 218 10.38 -14.05 11.35
CA TRP A 218 9.75 -13.21 12.38
C TRP A 218 8.97 -14.01 13.42
N GLY A 219 9.11 -15.35 13.45
CA GLY A 219 8.42 -16.20 14.42
C GLY A 219 6.90 -16.21 14.25
N LEU A 220 6.42 -15.99 13.02
CA LEU A 220 5.00 -15.96 12.64
C LEU A 220 4.56 -17.27 11.95
N ALA A 221 5.40 -18.31 12.01
CA ALA A 221 5.17 -19.62 11.42
C ALA A 221 4.24 -20.51 12.25
#